data_AF-A0A1Y3BBJ4-F1
#
_entry.id   AF-A0A1Y3BBJ4-F1
#
_cell.length_a   1.000
_cell.length_b   1.000
_cell.length_c   1.000
_cell.angle_alpha   90.00
_cell.angle_beta   90.00
_cell.angle_gamma   90.00
#
_symmetry.space_group_name_H-M   'P 1'
#
loop_
_entity.id
_entity.type
_entity.pdbx_description
1 polymer ?
#
loop_
_entity_poly.entity_id
_entity_poly.type
_entity_poly.pdbx_seq_one_letter_code
_entity_poly.pdbx_strand_id
1 'polypeptide(L)'
;MVHDLQRNRITLKQALRQLLKFIKRTTHEIIIIDFHRFVHGFDDEKDLPAMRRRLQTFIQIIHEQLGPYIIPYSSKGLPTIGNLIANNQRILIGYAYKFDVRQLPDSFIFWPPVQHLWANTDKMAELESYMDEQICKPSKSYHNIHLLRSIMAELTPTVEGVLFNRYHGLREMAATVNMHYEQWFRYRWPNCTNIVAGDFFLGSDLIDIANDVNRQRFQSSK
;
A
#
# COMPACT_ATOMS: atom_id res chain seq x y z
N MET A 1 -13.97 7.32 2.93
CA MET A 1 -12.99 6.37 3.48
C MET A 1 -13.27 6.23 4.97
N VAL A 2 -12.82 5.15 5.62
CA VAL A 2 -13.11 4.88 7.03
C VAL A 2 -11.84 4.49 7.77
N HIS A 3 -11.76 4.84 9.04
CA HIS A 3 -10.79 4.29 9.99
C HIS A 3 -11.61 3.56 11.07
N ASP A 4 -11.69 2.23 10.94
CA ASP A 4 -12.65 1.40 11.66
C ASP A 4 -14.08 1.99 11.61
N LEU A 5 -14.61 2.44 12.75
CA LEU A 5 -15.98 2.99 12.86
C LEU A 5 -16.06 4.48 12.46
N GLN A 6 -14.93 5.16 12.29
CA GLN A 6 -14.91 6.59 12.00
C GLN A 6 -14.89 6.86 10.50
N ARG A 7 -15.90 7.58 10.02
CA ARG A 7 -15.98 8.00 8.63
C ARG A 7 -15.13 9.25 8.39
N ASN A 8 -14.18 9.15 7.47
CA ASN A 8 -13.42 10.30 7.00
C ASN A 8 -14.30 11.18 6.08
N ARG A 9 -14.12 12.51 6.15
CA ARG A 9 -14.78 13.49 5.29
C ARG A 9 -14.45 13.31 3.81
N ILE A 10 -13.28 12.75 3.51
CA ILE A 10 -12.85 12.49 2.13
C ILE A 10 -13.50 11.20 1.62
N THR A 11 -14.25 11.34 0.52
CA THR A 11 -14.85 10.22 -0.22
C THR A 11 -13.82 9.56 -1.15
N LEU A 12 -14.08 8.30 -1.55
CA LEU A 12 -13.26 7.62 -2.55
C LEU A 12 -13.17 8.43 -3.84
N LYS A 13 -14.31 8.92 -4.36
CA LYS A 13 -14.35 9.72 -5.59
C LYS A 13 -13.49 10.99 -5.49
N GLN A 14 -13.46 11.65 -4.32
CA GLN A 14 -12.58 12.80 -4.09
C GLN A 14 -11.09 12.41 -4.06
N ALA A 15 -10.75 11.29 -3.44
CA ALA A 15 -9.37 10.78 -3.41
C ALA A 15 -8.89 10.41 -4.84
N LEU A 16 -9.68 9.66 -5.60
CA LEU A 16 -9.36 9.28 -6.98
C LEU A 16 -9.21 10.52 -7.90
N ARG A 17 -10.05 11.56 -7.70
CA ARG A 17 -9.89 12.83 -8.44
C ARG A 17 -8.59 13.56 -8.12
N GLN A 18 -8.14 13.52 -6.86
CA GLN A 18 -6.84 14.12 -6.48
C GLN A 18 -5.69 13.34 -7.13
N LEU A 19 -5.78 12.02 -7.12
CA LEU A 19 -4.82 11.14 -7.77
C LEU A 19 -4.75 11.38 -9.28
N LEU A 20 -5.90 11.53 -9.94
CA LEU A 20 -5.97 11.90 -11.35
C LEU A 20 -5.29 13.26 -11.63
N LYS A 21 -5.50 14.26 -10.76
CA LYS A 21 -4.83 15.57 -10.88
C LYS A 21 -3.32 15.45 -10.76
N PHE A 22 -2.82 14.59 -9.86
CA PHE A 22 -1.39 14.30 -9.74
C PHE A 22 -0.86 13.64 -11.01
N ILE A 23 -1.48 12.54 -11.45
CA ILE A 23 -1.08 11.80 -12.66
C ILE A 23 -1.09 12.67 -13.93
N LYS A 24 -2.00 13.64 -14.02
CA LYS A 24 -2.03 14.60 -15.15
C LYS A 24 -0.93 15.67 -15.09
N ARG A 25 -0.31 15.89 -13.94
CA ARG A 25 0.76 16.89 -13.72
C ARG A 25 2.16 16.28 -13.76
N THR A 26 2.25 14.96 -13.78
CA THR A 26 3.52 14.24 -13.75
C THR A 26 3.57 13.25 -14.91
N THR A 27 4.75 12.72 -15.25
CA THR A 27 4.96 11.97 -16.50
C THR A 27 5.42 10.53 -16.28
N HIS A 28 6.13 10.23 -15.20
CA HIS A 28 6.86 8.96 -15.04
C HIS A 28 6.55 8.23 -13.73
N GLU A 29 5.70 8.81 -12.90
CA GLU A 29 5.40 8.36 -11.55
C GLU A 29 4.42 7.21 -11.62
N ILE A 30 4.82 6.09 -11.02
CA ILE A 30 3.97 4.92 -10.82
C ILE A 30 3.35 5.03 -9.43
N ILE A 31 2.04 4.82 -9.37
CA ILE A 31 1.24 4.85 -8.15
C ILE A 31 0.74 3.46 -7.85
N ILE A 32 0.88 3.05 -6.58
CA ILE A 32 0.30 1.81 -6.05
C ILE A 32 -0.85 2.21 -5.13
N ILE A 33 -2.06 1.74 -5.43
CA ILE A 33 -3.25 1.90 -4.60
C ILE A 33 -3.55 0.53 -3.98
N ASP A 34 -3.54 0.45 -2.65
CA ASP A 34 -3.86 -0.78 -1.95
C ASP A 34 -5.22 -0.67 -1.25
N PHE A 35 -6.22 -1.38 -1.77
CA PHE A 35 -7.50 -1.55 -1.11
C PHE A 35 -7.43 -2.75 -0.17
N HIS A 36 -6.91 -2.50 1.04
CA HIS A 36 -6.55 -3.59 1.96
C HIS A 36 -7.70 -4.08 2.85
N ARG A 37 -8.64 -3.20 3.23
CA ARG A 37 -9.74 -3.55 4.13
C ARG A 37 -10.99 -2.73 3.82
N PHE A 38 -12.12 -3.42 3.75
CA PHE A 38 -13.43 -2.80 3.70
C PHE A 38 -14.18 -3.15 4.99
N VAL A 39 -14.38 -2.17 5.85
CA VAL A 39 -15.00 -2.36 7.17
C VAL A 39 -16.52 -2.55 7.06
N HIS A 40 -17.14 -1.94 6.04
CA HIS A 40 -18.59 -1.97 5.82
C HIS A 40 -18.94 -1.99 4.33
N GLY A 41 -20.11 -2.56 4.01
CA GLY A 41 -20.82 -2.40 2.73
C GLY A 41 -20.57 -3.52 1.72
N PHE A 42 -19.50 -4.29 1.90
CA PHE A 42 -19.15 -5.43 1.03
C PHE A 42 -19.14 -6.77 1.78
N ASP A 43 -19.33 -6.74 3.10
CA ASP A 43 -19.16 -7.81 4.07
C ASP A 43 -20.42 -8.64 4.34
N ASP A 44 -21.55 -8.26 3.73
CA ASP A 44 -22.83 -8.95 3.91
C ASP A 44 -22.99 -10.12 2.93
N GLU A 45 -22.52 -11.30 3.37
CA GLU A 45 -22.62 -12.54 2.59
C GLU A 45 -24.08 -13.00 2.40
N LYS A 46 -25.04 -12.45 3.16
CA LYS A 46 -26.46 -12.86 3.10
C LYS A 46 -27.20 -12.25 1.91
N ASP A 47 -26.70 -11.16 1.32
CA ASP A 47 -27.25 -10.54 0.10
C ASP A 47 -26.16 -10.38 -0.98
N LEU A 48 -25.72 -11.53 -1.51
CA LEU A 48 -24.75 -11.60 -2.60
C LEU A 48 -25.12 -10.71 -3.82
N PRO A 49 -26.39 -10.66 -4.29
CA PRO A 49 -26.76 -9.76 -5.38
C PRO A 49 -26.52 -8.29 -5.08
N ALA A 50 -26.89 -7.80 -3.90
CA ALA A 50 -26.65 -6.39 -3.54
C ALA A 50 -25.16 -6.10 -3.38
N MET A 51 -24.41 -6.99 -2.74
CA MET A 51 -22.95 -6.87 -2.62
C MET A 51 -22.29 -6.79 -4.01
N ARG A 52 -22.63 -7.69 -4.94
CA ARG A 52 -22.10 -7.67 -6.32
C ARG A 52 -22.42 -6.36 -7.04
N ARG A 53 -23.63 -5.82 -6.90
CA ARG A 53 -23.99 -4.50 -7.46
C ARG A 53 -23.11 -3.39 -6.91
N ARG A 54 -22.89 -3.35 -5.59
CA ARG A 54 -22.01 -2.35 -4.96
C ARG A 54 -20.57 -2.48 -5.45
N LEU A 55 -20.05 -3.70 -5.57
CA LEU A 55 -18.70 -3.97 -6.08
C LEU A 55 -18.58 -3.53 -7.54
N GLN A 56 -19.60 -3.78 -8.36
CA GLN A 56 -19.64 -3.30 -9.74
C GLN A 56 -19.60 -1.77 -9.81
N THR A 57 -20.40 -1.08 -8.97
CA THR A 57 -20.36 0.38 -8.89
C THR A 57 -18.99 0.89 -8.44
N PHE A 58 -18.33 0.20 -7.51
CA PHE A 58 -16.96 0.53 -7.09
C PHE A 58 -15.96 0.41 -8.25
N ILE A 59 -16.02 -0.68 -9.01
CA ILE A 59 -15.19 -0.90 -10.20
C ILE A 59 -15.43 0.20 -11.25
N GLN A 60 -16.69 0.53 -11.53
CA GLN A 60 -17.06 1.59 -12.48
C GLN A 60 -16.48 2.95 -12.07
N ILE A 61 -16.58 3.32 -10.79
CA ILE A 61 -16.01 4.59 -10.29
C ILE A 61 -14.50 4.65 -10.51
N ILE A 62 -13.79 3.53 -10.33
CA ILE A 62 -12.34 3.46 -10.58
C ILE A 62 -12.04 3.66 -12.06
N HIS A 63 -12.73 2.92 -12.95
CA HIS A 63 -12.56 3.05 -14.40
C HIS A 63 -12.85 4.46 -14.90
N GLU A 64 -13.96 5.06 -14.48
CA GLU A 64 -14.35 6.42 -14.86
C GLU A 64 -13.28 7.47 -14.52
N GLN A 65 -12.58 7.31 -13.39
CA GLN A 65 -11.59 8.29 -12.94
C GLN A 65 -10.18 7.98 -13.46
N LEU A 66 -9.79 6.71 -13.49
CA LEU A 66 -8.40 6.30 -13.61
C LEU A 66 -8.11 5.39 -14.82
N GLY A 67 -9.15 4.87 -15.48
CA GLY A 67 -9.08 3.81 -16.51
C GLY A 67 -7.89 3.90 -17.47
N PRO A 68 -7.67 5.03 -18.15
CA PRO A 68 -6.57 5.18 -19.12
C PRO A 68 -5.15 5.00 -18.55
N TYR A 69 -4.99 5.07 -17.24
CA TYR A 69 -3.69 4.98 -16.55
C TYR A 69 -3.54 3.68 -15.76
N ILE A 70 -4.56 2.82 -15.72
CA ILE A 70 -4.52 1.59 -14.92
C ILE A 70 -3.58 0.59 -15.59
N ILE A 71 -2.78 -0.09 -14.75
CA ILE A 71 -1.99 -1.25 -15.12
C ILE A 71 -2.90 -2.47 -15.03
N PRO A 72 -3.36 -3.06 -16.15
CA PRO A 72 -4.24 -4.22 -16.10
C PRO A 72 -3.48 -5.44 -15.55
N TYR A 73 -4.20 -6.30 -14.85
CA TYR A 73 -3.69 -7.58 -14.37
C TYR A 73 -3.19 -8.43 -15.54
N SER A 74 -2.06 -9.10 -15.32
CA SER A 74 -1.46 -10.04 -16.26
C SER A 74 -0.95 -11.26 -15.50
N SER A 75 -1.34 -12.45 -15.96
CA SER A 75 -0.80 -13.72 -15.46
C SER A 75 0.69 -13.90 -15.76
N LYS A 76 1.27 -13.08 -16.66
CA LYS A 76 2.69 -13.07 -16.99
C LYS A 76 3.54 -12.26 -16.00
N GLY A 77 2.92 -11.62 -15.00
CA GLY A 77 3.58 -10.74 -14.04
C GLY A 77 3.61 -9.28 -14.47
N LEU A 78 4.22 -8.44 -13.63
CA LEU A 78 4.31 -7.00 -13.85
C LEU A 78 5.29 -6.65 -14.99
N PRO A 79 4.89 -5.80 -15.95
CA PRO A 79 5.83 -5.23 -16.91
C PRO A 79 6.92 -4.41 -16.22
N THR A 80 8.03 -4.19 -16.93
CA THR A 80 9.09 -3.27 -16.45
C THR A 80 8.56 -1.84 -16.33
N ILE A 81 9.16 -1.05 -15.44
CA ILE A 81 8.80 0.37 -15.26
C ILE A 81 8.89 1.14 -16.59
N GLY A 82 9.91 0.85 -17.42
CA GLY A 82 10.04 1.47 -18.74
C GLY A 82 8.85 1.18 -19.67
N ASN A 83 8.38 -0.06 -19.71
CA ASN A 83 7.20 -0.45 -20.50
C ASN A 83 5.92 0.19 -19.97
N LEU A 84 5.76 0.25 -18.64
CA LEU A 84 4.63 0.90 -18.00
C LEU A 84 4.55 2.39 -18.38
N ILE A 85 5.67 3.10 -18.28
CA ILE A 85 5.79 4.50 -18.67
C ILE A 85 5.49 4.70 -20.16
N ALA A 86 6.10 3.90 -21.04
CA ALA A 86 5.92 4.02 -22.49
C ALA A 86 4.46 3.84 -22.93
N ASN A 87 3.70 3.00 -22.20
CA ASN A 87 2.28 2.76 -22.45
C ASN A 87 1.35 3.70 -21.66
N ASN A 88 1.88 4.68 -20.91
CA ASN A 88 1.13 5.55 -19.99
C ASN A 88 0.30 4.77 -18.95
N GLN A 89 0.72 3.55 -18.60
CA GLN A 89 0.14 2.71 -17.56
C GLN A 89 0.87 3.00 -16.24
N ARG A 90 0.24 3.71 -15.33
CA ARG A 90 0.89 4.32 -14.16
C ARG A 90 0.23 4.02 -12.82
N ILE A 91 -0.89 3.30 -12.80
CA ILE A 91 -1.65 3.03 -11.58
C ILE A 91 -1.83 1.53 -11.40
N LEU A 92 -1.16 0.98 -10.40
CA LEU A 92 -1.36 -0.39 -9.93
C LEU A 92 -2.41 -0.40 -8.83
N ILE A 93 -3.39 -1.30 -8.90
CA ILE A 93 -4.44 -1.40 -7.89
C ILE A 93 -4.41 -2.79 -7.27
N GLY A 94 -3.91 -2.89 -6.04
CA GLY A 94 -4.02 -4.08 -5.20
C GLY A 94 -5.40 -4.13 -4.53
N TYR A 95 -5.98 -5.33 -4.43
CA TYR A 95 -7.29 -5.51 -3.82
C TYR A 95 -7.32 -6.75 -2.92
N ALA A 96 -7.43 -6.53 -1.61
CA ALA A 96 -7.53 -7.58 -0.61
C ALA A 96 -9.01 -7.81 -0.27
N TYR A 97 -9.61 -8.87 -0.80
CA TYR A 97 -10.98 -9.20 -0.40
C TYR A 97 -11.31 -10.67 -0.36
N LYS A 98 -12.26 -10.99 0.52
CA LYS A 98 -12.77 -12.34 0.77
C LYS A 98 -13.52 -12.90 -0.44
N PHE A 99 -14.15 -12.03 -1.22
CA PHE A 99 -14.85 -12.41 -2.44
C PHE A 99 -13.98 -12.16 -3.66
N ASP A 100 -14.01 -13.15 -4.56
CA ASP A 100 -13.27 -13.09 -5.81
C ASP A 100 -13.92 -12.08 -6.77
N VAL A 101 -13.43 -10.82 -6.72
CA VAL A 101 -13.87 -9.75 -7.62
C VAL A 101 -13.58 -10.05 -9.09
N ARG A 102 -12.70 -11.02 -9.41
CA ARG A 102 -12.36 -11.41 -10.78
C ARG A 102 -13.54 -12.00 -11.54
N GLN A 103 -14.61 -12.39 -10.84
CA GLN A 103 -15.86 -12.85 -11.45
C GLN A 103 -16.74 -11.69 -11.96
N LEU A 104 -16.42 -10.44 -11.62
CA LEU A 104 -17.18 -9.27 -12.03
C LEU A 104 -16.64 -8.69 -13.35
N PRO A 105 -17.51 -8.12 -14.20
CA PRO A 105 -17.08 -7.35 -15.36
C PRO A 105 -16.06 -6.26 -15.01
N ASP A 106 -15.08 -6.09 -15.89
CA ASP A 106 -14.03 -5.06 -15.80
C ASP A 106 -13.11 -5.14 -14.56
N SER A 107 -13.13 -6.27 -13.85
CA SER A 107 -12.31 -6.55 -12.67
C SER A 107 -10.84 -6.87 -12.97
N PHE A 108 -10.47 -7.01 -14.24
CA PHE A 108 -9.09 -7.25 -14.69
C PHE A 108 -8.13 -6.11 -14.35
N ILE A 109 -8.60 -5.04 -13.70
CA ILE A 109 -7.80 -3.94 -13.16
C ILE A 109 -7.12 -4.28 -11.82
N PHE A 110 -7.58 -5.32 -11.13
CA PHE A 110 -7.10 -5.64 -9.79
C PHE A 110 -5.96 -6.64 -9.81
N TRP A 111 -4.88 -6.24 -9.16
CA TRP A 111 -3.75 -7.10 -8.81
C TRP A 111 -3.99 -7.76 -7.45
N PRO A 112 -3.27 -8.86 -7.16
CA PRO A 112 -3.22 -9.41 -5.82
C PRO A 112 -2.88 -8.35 -4.77
N PRO A 113 -3.37 -8.51 -3.53
CA PRO A 113 -3.18 -7.51 -2.50
C PRO A 113 -1.71 -7.35 -2.13
N VAL A 114 -1.36 -6.13 -1.70
CA VAL A 114 -0.04 -5.88 -1.11
C VAL A 114 0.03 -6.61 0.23
N GLN A 115 1.05 -7.45 0.40
CA GLN A 115 1.29 -8.13 1.66
C GLN A 115 1.85 -7.13 2.68
N HIS A 116 1.07 -6.83 3.72
CA HIS A 116 1.53 -5.99 4.82
C HIS A 116 2.39 -6.82 5.79
N LEU A 117 3.61 -6.36 6.04
CA LEU A 117 4.47 -6.86 7.10
C LEU A 117 4.30 -5.93 8.29
N TRP A 118 3.42 -6.31 9.19
CA TRP A 118 2.99 -5.48 10.31
C TRP A 118 3.22 -6.22 11.62
N ALA A 119 4.08 -5.65 12.47
CA ALA A 119 4.42 -6.23 13.77
C ALA A 119 3.26 -6.13 14.78
N ASN A 120 2.34 -5.18 14.58
CA ASN A 120 1.20 -4.93 15.46
C ASN A 120 1.59 -4.84 16.95
N THR A 121 2.59 -3.99 17.24
CA THR A 121 3.17 -3.83 18.58
C THR A 121 3.36 -2.35 18.90
N ASP A 122 3.28 -2.00 20.19
CA ASP A 122 3.61 -0.67 20.70
C ASP A 122 5.07 -0.56 21.18
N LYS A 123 5.89 -1.62 21.00
CA LYS A 123 7.28 -1.66 21.47
C LYS A 123 8.27 -1.66 20.31
N MET A 124 9.22 -0.73 20.39
CA MET A 124 10.27 -0.55 19.38
C MET A 124 11.13 -1.80 19.15
N ALA A 125 11.53 -2.48 20.23
CA ALA A 125 12.36 -3.69 20.13
C ALA A 125 11.63 -4.86 19.45
N GLU A 126 10.31 -4.99 19.67
CA GLU A 126 9.50 -6.02 19.02
C GLU A 126 9.30 -5.71 17.54
N LEU A 127 9.11 -4.42 17.20
CA LEU A 127 9.05 -3.96 15.81
C LEU A 127 10.34 -4.28 15.07
N GLU A 128 11.49 -3.95 15.65
CA GLU A 128 12.81 -4.24 15.07
C GLU A 128 13.04 -5.74 14.89
N SER A 129 12.78 -6.54 15.93
CA SER A 129 12.91 -7.99 15.88
C SER A 129 12.00 -8.63 14.83
N TYR A 130 10.78 -8.11 14.67
CA TYR A 130 9.87 -8.57 13.62
C TYR A 130 10.40 -8.22 12.22
N MET A 131 10.89 -6.99 12.02
CA MET A 131 11.47 -6.59 10.73
C MET A 131 12.65 -7.46 10.33
N ASP A 132 13.56 -7.73 11.27
CA ASP A 132 14.69 -8.64 11.07
C ASP A 132 14.27 -10.00 10.56
N GLU A 133 13.25 -10.56 11.18
CA GLU A 133 12.80 -11.89 10.87
C GLU A 133 12.05 -11.94 9.52
N GLN A 134 11.34 -10.87 9.15
CA GLN A 134 10.36 -10.93 8.07
C GLN A 134 10.84 -10.28 6.76
N ILE A 135 11.63 -9.21 6.80
CA ILE A 135 11.91 -8.38 5.60
C ILE A 135 12.56 -9.19 4.48
N CYS A 136 13.60 -9.97 4.75
CA CYS A 136 14.31 -10.72 3.72
C CYS A 136 13.69 -12.08 3.37
N LYS A 137 12.59 -12.49 4.02
CA LYS A 137 11.90 -13.74 3.67
C LYS A 137 11.33 -13.66 2.24
N PRO A 138 11.28 -14.77 1.48
CA PRO A 138 10.63 -14.78 0.18
C PRO A 138 9.18 -14.32 0.27
N SER A 139 8.76 -13.52 -0.71
CA SER A 139 7.35 -13.16 -0.85
C SER A 139 6.48 -14.39 -1.05
N LYS A 140 5.27 -14.38 -0.48
CA LYS A 140 4.21 -15.29 -0.93
C LYS A 140 3.96 -15.07 -2.43
N SER A 141 3.50 -16.12 -3.10
CA SER A 141 3.16 -16.09 -4.52
C SER A 141 1.67 -16.39 -4.70
N TYR A 142 1.04 -15.69 -5.63
CA TYR A 142 -0.35 -15.91 -6.03
C TYR A 142 -0.38 -16.21 -7.53
N HIS A 143 -0.79 -17.42 -7.92
CA HIS A 143 -0.71 -17.90 -9.30
C HIS A 143 0.66 -17.66 -9.96
N ASN A 144 1.76 -17.96 -9.25
CA ASN A 144 3.14 -17.74 -9.67
C ASN A 144 3.58 -16.27 -9.79
N ILE A 145 2.77 -15.31 -9.33
CA ILE A 145 3.13 -13.89 -9.24
C ILE A 145 3.56 -13.57 -7.82
N HIS A 146 4.79 -13.06 -7.65
CA HIS A 146 5.25 -12.57 -6.36
C HIS A 146 4.43 -11.36 -5.92
N LEU A 147 3.89 -11.42 -4.70
CA LEU A 147 3.15 -10.30 -4.13
C LEU A 147 4.09 -9.12 -3.87
N LEU A 148 3.58 -7.91 -4.11
CA LEU A 148 4.20 -6.72 -3.53
C LEU A 148 4.12 -6.82 -2.02
N ARG A 149 5.16 -6.35 -1.33
CA ARG A 149 5.23 -6.35 0.13
C ARG A 149 5.34 -4.90 0.58
N SER A 150 4.68 -4.56 1.67
CA SER A 150 4.81 -3.27 2.32
C SER A 150 5.21 -3.49 3.76
N ILE A 151 6.37 -2.95 4.14
CA ILE A 151 6.80 -2.93 5.53
C ILE A 151 6.04 -1.81 6.21
N MET A 152 5.25 -2.14 7.22
CA MET A 152 4.56 -1.17 8.05
C MET A 152 5.52 -0.74 9.17
N ALA A 153 6.34 0.26 8.87
CA ALA A 153 7.38 0.78 9.76
C ALA A 153 6.81 1.76 10.78
N GLU A 154 5.85 1.27 11.55
CA GLU A 154 5.05 2.02 12.50
C GLU A 154 4.79 1.18 13.76
N LEU A 155 4.56 1.85 14.88
CA LEU A 155 4.08 1.21 16.10
C LEU A 155 2.57 1.33 16.17
N THR A 156 1.92 0.27 16.66
CA THR A 156 0.48 0.24 16.87
C THR A 156 0.17 0.60 18.30
N PRO A 157 -0.57 1.68 18.58
CA PRO A 157 -0.93 2.01 19.95
C PRO A 157 -1.87 0.96 20.53
N THR A 158 -1.69 0.61 21.81
CA THR A 158 -2.67 -0.18 22.56
C THR A 158 -3.80 0.71 23.07
N VAL A 159 -5.00 0.13 23.25
CA VAL A 159 -6.15 0.86 23.80
C VAL A 159 -5.80 1.51 25.15
N GLU A 160 -5.15 0.75 26.03
CA GLU A 160 -4.67 1.23 27.32
C GLU A 160 -3.66 2.39 27.17
N GLY A 161 -2.68 2.24 26.28
CA GLY A 161 -1.68 3.27 26.05
C GLY A 161 -2.26 4.59 25.51
N VAL A 162 -3.33 4.54 24.72
CA VAL A 162 -4.07 5.75 24.29
C VAL A 162 -4.82 6.38 25.45
N LEU A 163 -5.54 5.59 26.25
CA LEU A 163 -6.34 6.09 27.38
C LEU A 163 -5.49 6.77 28.45
N PHE A 164 -4.30 6.25 28.72
CA PHE A 164 -3.35 6.82 29.70
C PHE A 164 -2.34 7.80 29.08
N ASN A 165 -2.53 8.19 27.80
CA ASN A 165 -1.65 9.09 27.05
C ASN A 165 -0.15 8.70 27.13
N ARG A 166 0.15 7.40 27.13
CA ARG A 166 1.50 6.84 27.29
C ARG A 166 2.47 7.28 26.19
N TYR A 167 1.94 7.58 25.00
CA TYR A 167 2.73 7.88 23.81
C TYR A 167 2.80 9.37 23.49
N HIS A 168 2.17 10.23 24.30
CA HIS A 168 2.05 11.67 24.06
C HIS A 168 1.47 12.05 22.67
N GLY A 169 0.77 11.09 22.04
CA GLY A 169 0.14 11.22 20.72
C GLY A 169 0.83 10.40 19.62
N LEU A 170 0.07 10.06 18.57
CA LEU A 170 0.58 9.21 17.47
C LEU A 170 1.74 9.84 16.71
N ARG A 171 1.82 11.18 16.68
CA ARG A 171 2.93 11.89 16.03
C ARG A 171 4.25 11.68 16.76
N GLU A 172 4.25 11.75 18.08
CA GLU A 172 5.46 11.50 18.87
C GLU A 172 5.86 10.04 18.79
N MET A 173 4.89 9.12 18.85
CA MET A 173 5.13 7.70 18.62
C MET A 173 5.79 7.44 17.26
N ALA A 174 5.26 8.01 16.17
CA ALA A 174 5.87 7.89 14.86
C ALA A 174 7.27 8.51 14.79
N ALA A 175 7.47 9.67 15.43
CA ALA A 175 8.79 10.31 15.51
C ALA A 175 9.84 9.38 16.16
N THR A 176 9.44 8.57 17.16
CA THR A 176 10.35 7.59 17.74
C THR A 176 10.84 6.55 16.73
N VAL A 177 9.95 6.08 15.84
CA VAL A 177 10.31 5.11 14.80
C VAL A 177 11.10 5.77 13.67
N ASN A 178 10.71 6.98 13.28
CA ASN A 178 11.32 7.72 12.16
C ASN A 178 12.82 7.94 12.35
N MET A 179 13.30 8.11 13.59
CA MET A 179 14.73 8.25 13.90
C MET A 179 15.57 7.03 13.49
N HIS A 180 14.95 5.86 13.30
CA HIS A 180 15.65 4.62 12.95
C HIS A 180 15.64 4.31 11.46
N TYR A 181 14.87 5.03 10.65
CA TYR A 181 14.69 4.71 9.23
C TYR A 181 15.98 4.72 8.43
N GLU A 182 16.91 5.63 8.74
CA GLU A 182 18.22 5.64 8.11
C GLU A 182 18.96 4.32 8.36
N GLN A 183 19.12 3.94 9.64
CA GLN A 183 19.82 2.70 9.99
C GLN A 183 19.19 1.47 9.35
N TRP A 184 17.86 1.42 9.34
CA TRP A 184 17.09 0.29 8.84
C TRP A 184 17.10 0.17 7.32
N PHE A 185 16.67 1.21 6.62
CA PHE A 185 16.38 1.12 5.18
C PHE A 185 17.54 1.56 4.31
N ARG A 186 18.45 2.41 4.81
CA ARG A 186 19.67 2.79 4.08
C ARG A 186 20.75 1.73 4.24
N TYR A 187 20.95 1.19 5.45
CA TYR A 187 22.12 0.36 5.75
C TYR A 187 21.82 -1.12 5.98
N ARG A 188 20.76 -1.45 6.72
CA ARG A 188 20.52 -2.83 7.14
C ARG A 188 19.78 -3.69 6.12
N TRP A 189 18.68 -3.20 5.56
CA TRP A 189 17.84 -3.96 4.63
C TRP A 189 17.67 -3.31 3.24
N PRO A 190 18.70 -2.66 2.65
CA PRO A 190 18.55 -1.97 1.37
C PRO A 190 18.39 -2.92 0.18
N ASN A 191 18.53 -4.24 0.32
CA ASN A 191 18.35 -5.20 -0.78
C ASN A 191 17.09 -6.07 -0.65
N CYS A 192 16.45 -6.04 0.51
CA CYS A 192 15.26 -6.85 0.80
C CYS A 192 13.95 -6.04 0.78
N THR A 193 14.05 -4.71 0.68
CA THR A 193 12.93 -3.78 0.85
C THR A 193 12.37 -3.32 -0.50
N ASN A 194 11.05 -3.28 -0.67
CA ASN A 194 10.36 -2.78 -1.86
C ASN A 194 9.46 -1.57 -1.54
N ILE A 195 8.49 -1.71 -0.64
CA ILE A 195 7.60 -0.63 -0.20
C ILE A 195 7.77 -0.48 1.31
N VAL A 196 7.95 0.76 1.77
CA VAL A 196 7.94 1.12 3.18
C VAL A 196 6.80 2.09 3.41
N ALA A 197 5.90 1.73 4.32
CA ALA A 197 4.86 2.59 4.83
C ALA A 197 5.29 3.08 6.22
N GLY A 198 5.12 4.36 6.48
CA GLY A 198 5.40 4.98 7.76
C GLY A 198 4.46 6.15 8.00
N ASP A 199 4.24 6.45 9.28
CA ASP A 199 3.36 7.53 9.71
C ASP A 199 4.07 8.89 9.70
N PHE A 200 3.32 9.95 9.39
CA PHE A 200 3.79 11.34 9.39
C PHE A 200 5.09 11.56 8.58
N PHE A 201 5.08 11.21 7.29
CA PHE A 201 6.25 11.27 6.39
C PHE A 201 7.01 12.60 6.33
N LEU A 202 6.42 13.73 6.73
CA LEU A 202 7.15 15.02 6.83
C LEU A 202 8.16 15.06 7.98
N GLY A 203 8.05 14.16 8.95
CA GLY A 203 9.00 14.00 10.05
C GLY A 203 10.00 12.88 9.80
N SER A 204 10.25 12.48 8.56
CA SER A 204 11.18 11.41 8.22
C SER A 204 11.87 11.62 6.87
N ASP A 205 13.06 11.03 6.72
CA ASP A 205 13.85 11.08 5.48
C ASP A 205 13.55 9.91 4.54
N LEU A 206 12.42 9.21 4.74
CA LEU A 206 12.09 7.98 4.02
C LEU A 206 12.11 8.15 2.49
N ILE A 207 11.65 9.31 2.00
CA ILE A 207 11.59 9.61 0.57
C ILE A 207 13.01 9.71 -0.01
N ASP A 208 13.90 10.42 0.68
CA ASP A 208 15.29 10.61 0.23
C ASP A 208 16.09 9.32 0.34
N ILE A 209 15.92 8.57 1.44
CA ILE A 209 16.51 7.23 1.62
C ILE A 209 16.07 6.30 0.49
N ALA A 210 14.78 6.28 0.13
CA ALA A 210 14.26 5.46 -0.96
C ALA A 210 14.88 5.84 -2.31
N ASN A 211 15.05 7.14 -2.58
CA ASN A 211 15.71 7.61 -3.81
C ASN A 211 17.18 7.18 -3.86
N ASP A 212 17.92 7.36 -2.77
CA ASP A 212 19.34 7.02 -2.69
C ASP A 212 19.59 5.52 -2.85
N VAL A 213 18.83 4.69 -2.13
CA VAL A 213 18.95 3.24 -2.21
C VAL A 213 18.65 2.74 -3.63
N ASN A 214 17.61 3.26 -4.29
CA ASN A 214 17.31 2.86 -5.67
C ASN A 214 18.36 3.35 -6.68
N ARG A 215 18.98 4.52 -6.47
CA ARG A 215 20.12 4.97 -7.29
C ARG A 215 21.33 4.05 -7.13
N GLN A 216 21.65 3.66 -5.90
CA GLN A 216 22.74 2.72 -5.62
C GLN A 216 22.48 1.36 -6.29
N ARG A 217 21.28 0.79 -6.12
CA ARG A 217 20.88 -0.47 -6.79
C ARG A 217 21.05 -0.39 -8.31
N PHE A 218 20.65 0.72 -8.92
CA PHE A 218 20.82 0.93 -10.36
C PHE A 218 22.29 0.97 -10.79
N GLN A 219 23.15 1.63 -10.00
CA GLN A 219 24.59 1.68 -10.26
C GLN A 219 25.26 0.30 -10.11
N SER A 220 24.88 -0.46 -9.08
CA SER A 220 25.41 -1.81 -8.84
C SER A 220 24.90 -2.87 -9.82
N SER A 221 23.86 -2.58 -10.60
CA SER A 221 23.30 -3.51 -11.60
C SER A 221 23.91 -3.34 -13.00
N LYS A 222 24.83 -2.39 -13.17
CA LYS A 222 25.60 -2.16 -14.41
C LYS A 222 26.95 -2.84 -14.34
#